data_AF-A0A0R1LIC1-F1
#
_entry.id   AF-A0A0R1LIC1-F1
#
_cell.length_a   1.000
_cell.length_b   1.000
_cell.length_c   1.000
_cell.angle_alpha   90.00
_cell.angle_beta   90.00
_cell.angle_gamma   90.00
#
_symmetry.space_group_name_H-M   'P 1'
#
loop_
_entity.id
_entity.type
_entity.pdbx_description
1 polymer ?
#
loop_
_entity_poly.entity_id
_entity_poly.type
_entity_poly.pdbx_seq_one_letter_code
_entity_poly.pdbx_strand_id
1 'polypeptide(L)'
;MPSIDFLERTASGQRNYFYIVGYPAYRFTPQHQLALAPENSKMGNVTRIDRDAGQRYVVQFQKGQQILLTEKRVAQHHEFATTTALTQYLQDRGVVLPAVAEGTPLSIFQSLQVTQQLPREYVVVDCEFAQLFQTQRQSDQIHRTQTTVAGINFGVFQLSALGYAGDRAIDLSFNRYVDRPEFAPEMKLRGLTETGVTMATYTQRAAPLAVLRAFITQVLARRLPLVFWNYHNDLKALDVLIQMNLQKLTEAERAIVLAPLTVFDGETYMSRVLNRHNLSRNTVAYQLPLNGVAGLLNIVNPHQHNALWDAQTTQTVLVELTKLQGQAAQVVTVPTVEPAPTTSATRTQHWLSWWPRRLQRGTRRTISENE
;
A
#
# COMPACT_ATOMS: atom_id res chain seq x y z
N MET A 1 7.22 -22.41 -20.20
CA MET A 1 8.36 -21.85 -19.44
C MET A 1 8.16 -20.35 -19.39
N PRO A 2 8.43 -19.65 -18.27
CA PRO A 2 8.29 -18.20 -18.24
C PRO A 2 9.32 -17.55 -19.18
N SER A 3 8.86 -16.71 -20.08
CA SER A 3 9.69 -15.82 -20.91
C SER A 3 10.08 -14.58 -20.10
N ILE A 4 11.18 -13.94 -20.49
CA ILE A 4 11.65 -12.66 -19.94
C ILE A 4 11.35 -11.58 -20.96
N ASP A 5 10.41 -10.69 -20.63
CA ASP A 5 10.03 -9.60 -21.52
C ASP A 5 11.00 -8.43 -21.37
N PHE A 6 11.41 -7.91 -22.52
CA PHE A 6 12.26 -6.75 -22.67
C PHE A 6 11.59 -5.71 -23.55
N LEU A 7 11.53 -4.46 -23.07
CA LEU A 7 11.03 -3.33 -23.84
C LEU A 7 12.02 -2.15 -23.77
N GLU A 8 12.39 -1.65 -24.94
CA GLU A 8 13.14 -0.42 -25.11
C GLU A 8 12.22 0.71 -25.52
N ARG A 9 12.25 1.81 -24.77
CA ARG A 9 11.45 3.01 -25.05
C ARG A 9 12.34 4.13 -25.57
N THR A 10 11.91 4.76 -26.65
CA THR A 10 12.51 6.00 -27.16
C THR A 10 12.10 7.20 -26.31
N ALA A 11 13.05 8.08 -26.02
CA ALA A 11 12.78 9.38 -25.40
C ALA A 11 13.60 10.50 -26.06
N SER A 12 13.03 11.71 -26.04
CA SER A 12 13.68 12.92 -26.55
C SER A 12 14.99 13.19 -25.80
N GLY A 13 16.07 13.50 -26.54
CA GLY A 13 17.39 13.80 -25.97
C GLY A 13 18.33 12.60 -25.82
N GLN A 14 18.23 11.58 -26.70
CA GLN A 14 19.09 10.39 -26.76
C GLN A 14 19.14 9.51 -25.49
N ARG A 15 18.09 9.56 -24.66
CA ARG A 15 17.97 8.71 -23.47
C ARG A 15 16.94 7.62 -23.69
N ASN A 16 17.37 6.46 -24.17
CA ASN A 16 16.50 5.28 -24.24
C ASN A 16 16.32 4.71 -22.83
N TYR A 17 15.11 4.22 -22.55
CA TYR A 17 14.79 3.52 -21.32
C TYR A 17 14.66 2.04 -21.59
N PHE A 18 15.14 1.24 -20.65
CA PHE A 18 15.13 -0.22 -20.71
C PHE A 18 14.25 -0.73 -19.58
N TYR A 19 13.21 -1.48 -19.94
CA TYR A 19 12.31 -2.16 -19.03
C TYR A 19 12.48 -3.66 -19.26
N ILE A 20 12.90 -4.38 -18.23
CA ILE A 20 13.13 -5.82 -18.28
C ILE A 20 12.41 -6.42 -17.08
N VAL A 21 11.54 -7.41 -17.29
CA VAL A 21 10.85 -8.09 -16.20
C VAL A 21 11.86 -8.66 -15.20
N GLY A 22 11.68 -8.35 -13.92
CA GLY A 22 12.58 -8.70 -12.82
C GLY A 22 13.65 -7.65 -12.49
N TYR A 23 13.77 -6.58 -13.28
CA TYR A 23 14.79 -5.53 -13.12
C TYR A 23 14.16 -4.15 -12.88
N PRO A 24 14.89 -3.21 -12.24
CA PRO A 24 14.46 -1.82 -12.20
C PRO A 24 14.51 -1.19 -13.61
N ALA A 25 13.80 -0.08 -13.79
CA ALA A 25 13.92 0.68 -15.03
C ALA A 25 15.31 1.31 -15.13
N TYR A 26 15.95 1.14 -16.29
CA TYR A 26 17.24 1.73 -16.58
C TYR A 26 17.15 2.76 -17.71
N ARG A 27 18.17 3.61 -17.78
CA ARG A 27 18.43 4.50 -18.92
C ARG A 27 19.92 4.62 -19.16
N PHE A 28 20.31 5.05 -20.35
CA PHE A 28 21.71 5.43 -20.59
C PHE A 28 22.09 6.70 -19.81
N THR A 29 23.30 6.67 -19.23
CA THR A 29 24.03 7.86 -18.80
C THR A 29 24.59 8.61 -20.01
N PRO A 30 25.01 9.88 -19.86
CA PRO A 30 25.76 10.58 -20.92
C PRO A 30 27.00 9.80 -21.40
N GLN A 31 27.60 9.00 -20.53
CA GLN A 31 28.74 8.13 -20.79
C GLN A 31 28.35 6.79 -21.44
N HIS A 32 27.11 6.65 -21.93
CA HIS A 32 26.59 5.44 -22.60
C HIS A 32 26.65 4.18 -21.72
N GLN A 33 26.60 4.36 -20.40
CA GLN A 33 26.47 3.25 -19.45
C GLN A 33 25.03 3.11 -19.00
N LEU A 34 24.61 1.88 -18.70
CA LEU A 34 23.28 1.64 -18.18
C LEU A 34 23.24 2.03 -16.69
N ALA A 35 22.34 2.94 -16.32
CA ALA A 35 22.13 3.35 -14.93
C ALA A 35 20.65 3.36 -14.58
N LEU A 36 20.34 3.23 -13.29
CA LEU A 36 18.96 3.31 -12.80
C LEU A 36 18.32 4.62 -13.26
N ALA A 37 17.10 4.54 -13.79
CA ALA A 37 16.32 5.72 -14.11
C ALA A 37 15.81 6.35 -12.80
N PRO A 38 16.35 7.49 -12.33
CA PRO A 38 16.05 8.02 -11.00
C PRO A 38 14.57 8.39 -10.86
N GLU A 39 13.94 8.85 -11.95
CA GLU A 39 12.50 9.11 -12.05
C GLU A 39 11.63 7.86 -11.82
N ASN A 40 12.17 6.66 -12.04
CA ASN A 40 11.47 5.39 -11.85
C ASN A 40 11.96 4.60 -10.63
N SER A 41 13.02 5.06 -9.97
CA SER A 41 13.65 4.38 -8.83
C SER A 41 12.66 3.99 -7.72
N LYS A 42 11.63 4.83 -7.50
CA LYS A 42 10.60 4.59 -6.47
C LYS A 42 9.58 3.53 -6.86
N MET A 43 9.50 3.10 -8.11
CA MET A 43 8.49 2.16 -8.64
C MET A 43 8.86 0.68 -8.38
N GLY A 44 10.13 0.39 -8.11
CA GLY A 44 10.62 -0.98 -7.92
C GLY A 44 10.97 -1.67 -9.24
N ASN A 45 11.01 -3.00 -9.24
CA ASN A 45 11.32 -3.78 -10.44
C ASN A 45 10.08 -3.86 -11.35
N VAL A 46 10.32 -3.99 -12.66
CA VAL A 46 9.28 -4.30 -13.64
C VAL A 46 8.77 -5.71 -13.37
N THR A 47 7.47 -5.87 -13.23
CA THR A 47 6.82 -7.15 -12.96
C THR A 47 6.19 -7.77 -14.20
N ARG A 48 5.73 -6.93 -15.14
CA ARG A 48 5.03 -7.39 -16.35
C ARG A 48 5.07 -6.34 -17.45
N ILE A 49 5.06 -6.78 -18.70
CA ILE A 49 4.92 -5.94 -19.88
C ILE A 49 3.81 -6.53 -20.76
N ASP A 50 2.66 -5.87 -20.85
CA ASP A 50 1.52 -6.34 -21.66
C ASP A 50 1.05 -5.29 -22.66
N ARG A 51 0.04 -5.63 -23.46
CA ARG A 51 -0.78 -4.66 -24.19
C ARG A 51 -2.16 -4.48 -23.53
N ASP A 52 -2.61 -3.23 -23.41
CA ASP A 52 -3.98 -2.93 -22.98
C ASP A 52 -5.00 -3.10 -24.11
N ALA A 53 -6.29 -2.92 -23.80
CA ALA A 53 -7.37 -2.97 -24.79
C ALA A 53 -7.21 -1.96 -25.94
N GLY A 54 -6.47 -0.87 -25.72
CA GLY A 54 -6.12 0.13 -26.72
C GLY A 54 -4.80 -0.16 -27.44
N GLN A 55 -4.26 -1.37 -27.33
CA GLN A 55 -2.99 -1.81 -27.93
C GLN A 55 -1.76 -0.99 -27.52
N ARG A 56 -1.82 -0.33 -26.36
CA ARG A 56 -0.66 0.36 -25.76
C ARG A 56 0.10 -0.62 -24.89
N TYR A 57 1.43 -0.52 -24.90
CA TYR A 57 2.26 -1.26 -23.97
C TYR A 57 2.06 -0.75 -22.55
N VAL A 58 1.91 -1.67 -21.60
CA VAL A 58 1.74 -1.42 -20.17
C VAL A 58 2.92 -2.06 -19.44
N VAL A 59 3.85 -1.23 -18.98
CA VAL A 59 4.95 -1.68 -18.12
C VAL A 59 4.49 -1.55 -16.68
N GLN A 60 4.30 -2.67 -15.99
CA GLN A 60 3.88 -2.74 -14.59
C GLN A 60 5.09 -2.87 -13.67
N PHE A 61 5.02 -2.24 -12.50
CA PHE A 61 6.09 -2.26 -11.51
C PHE A 61 5.61 -2.86 -10.20
N GLN A 62 6.57 -3.36 -9.41
CA GLN A 62 6.32 -4.06 -8.13
C GLN A 62 5.49 -3.24 -7.13
N LYS A 63 5.63 -1.91 -7.14
CA LYS A 63 4.87 -1.02 -6.23
C LYS A 63 3.54 -0.52 -6.81
N GLY A 64 3.02 -1.21 -7.83
CA GLY A 64 1.69 -0.99 -8.40
C GLY A 64 1.61 0.18 -9.39
N GLN A 65 2.68 0.95 -9.59
CA GLN A 65 2.71 1.96 -10.64
C GLN A 65 2.86 1.31 -12.02
N GLN A 66 2.39 2.02 -13.06
CA GLN A 66 2.49 1.57 -14.44
C GLN A 66 2.94 2.69 -15.37
N ILE A 67 3.62 2.33 -16.46
CA ILE A 67 3.94 3.22 -17.56
C ILE A 67 3.21 2.75 -18.80
N LEU A 68 2.40 3.64 -19.38
CA LEU A 68 1.70 3.40 -20.63
C LEU A 68 2.51 3.97 -21.80
N LEU A 69 2.84 3.12 -22.76
CA LEU A 69 3.61 3.47 -23.94
C LEU A 69 2.80 3.20 -25.21
N THR A 70 2.69 4.22 -26.04
CA THR A 70 2.20 4.04 -27.41
C THR A 70 3.29 3.41 -28.26
N GLU A 71 2.92 2.69 -29.32
CA GLU A 71 3.85 1.97 -30.19
C GLU A 71 4.97 2.87 -30.74
N LYS A 72 4.65 4.13 -31.09
CA LYS A 72 5.63 5.14 -31.53
C LYS A 72 6.73 5.48 -30.51
N ARG A 73 6.54 5.14 -29.23
CA ARG A 73 7.52 5.34 -28.15
C ARG A 73 8.29 4.07 -27.81
N VAL A 74 8.00 2.97 -28.48
CA VAL A 74 8.69 1.69 -28.30
C VAL A 74 9.67 1.53 -29.45
N ALA A 75 10.96 1.48 -29.12
CA ALA A 75 11.98 1.15 -30.09
C ALA A 75 11.90 -0.34 -30.44
N GLN A 76 11.87 -1.18 -29.40
CA GLN A 76 11.96 -2.63 -29.53
C GLN A 76 11.21 -3.32 -28.38
N HIS A 77 10.63 -4.48 -28.67
CA HIS A 77 10.04 -5.38 -27.70
C HIS A 77 10.43 -6.82 -28.06
N HIS A 78 11.03 -7.53 -27.13
CA HIS A 78 11.48 -8.91 -27.32
C HIS A 78 11.13 -9.76 -26.11
N GLU A 79 10.87 -11.03 -26.35
CA GLU A 79 10.72 -12.04 -25.31
C GLU A 79 11.89 -13.01 -25.41
N PHE A 80 12.54 -13.27 -24.28
CA PHE A 80 13.67 -14.18 -24.21
C PHE A 80 13.32 -15.41 -23.39
N ALA A 81 13.67 -16.60 -23.88
CA ALA A 81 13.44 -17.84 -23.14
C ALA A 81 14.34 -17.98 -21.90
N THR A 82 15.49 -17.31 -21.87
CA THR A 82 16.47 -17.39 -20.77
C THR A 82 17.17 -16.05 -20.54
N THR A 83 17.68 -15.83 -19.32
CA THR A 83 18.51 -14.66 -18.99
C THR A 83 19.77 -14.63 -19.83
N THR A 84 20.38 -15.78 -20.12
CA THR A 84 21.56 -15.87 -21.00
C THR A 84 21.27 -15.33 -22.40
N ALA A 85 20.12 -15.64 -22.99
CA ALA A 85 19.73 -15.13 -24.30
C ALA A 85 19.52 -13.61 -24.28
N LEU A 86 18.87 -13.08 -23.24
CA LEU A 86 18.73 -11.63 -23.03
C LEU A 86 20.11 -10.96 -22.88
N THR A 87 20.99 -11.51 -22.06
CA THR A 87 22.32 -10.97 -21.80
C THR A 87 23.16 -10.95 -23.08
N GLN A 88 23.16 -12.03 -23.86
CA GLN A 88 23.85 -12.07 -25.14
C GLN A 88 23.31 -11.01 -26.10
N TYR A 89 21.98 -10.92 -26.23
CA TYR A 89 21.34 -9.91 -27.07
C TYR A 89 21.71 -8.47 -26.68
N LEU A 90 21.79 -8.16 -25.38
CA LEU A 90 22.21 -6.84 -24.92
C LEU A 90 23.72 -6.61 -25.14
N GLN A 91 24.56 -7.62 -24.91
CA GLN A 91 26.00 -7.55 -25.15
C GLN A 91 26.34 -7.31 -26.62
N ASP A 92 25.64 -7.98 -27.54
CA ASP A 92 25.79 -7.76 -28.99
C ASP A 92 25.48 -6.30 -29.39
N ARG A 93 24.68 -5.60 -28.57
CA ARG A 93 24.35 -4.18 -28.72
C ARG A 93 25.25 -3.24 -27.91
N GLY A 94 26.33 -3.75 -27.33
CA GLY A 94 27.25 -3.00 -26.47
C GLY A 94 26.65 -2.60 -25.11
N VAL A 95 25.54 -3.23 -24.72
CA VAL A 95 24.83 -2.95 -23.46
C VAL A 95 25.18 -4.01 -22.42
N VAL A 96 25.77 -3.57 -21.31
CA VAL A 96 26.04 -4.43 -20.16
C VAL A 96 25.04 -4.11 -19.07
N LEU A 97 24.24 -5.11 -18.68
CA LEU A 97 23.40 -4.99 -17.50
C LEU A 97 24.29 -4.88 -16.26
N PRO A 98 24.02 -3.94 -15.34
CA PRO A 98 24.65 -3.95 -14.03
C PRO A 98 24.43 -5.34 -13.42
N ALA A 99 25.47 -5.92 -12.80
CA ALA A 99 25.34 -7.17 -12.08
C ALA A 99 24.18 -7.01 -11.09
N VAL A 100 23.07 -7.70 -11.38
CA VAL A 100 22.02 -7.89 -10.40
C VAL A 100 22.69 -8.64 -9.28
N ALA A 101 22.48 -8.23 -8.03
CA ALA A 101 22.81 -9.09 -6.91
C ALA A 101 22.24 -10.49 -7.24
N GLU A 102 23.12 -11.48 -7.40
CA GLU A 102 22.75 -12.80 -7.91
C GLU A 102 21.59 -13.39 -7.09
N GLY A 103 20.64 -13.94 -7.82
CA GLY A 103 19.36 -14.40 -7.30
C GLY A 103 18.24 -13.61 -7.96
N THR A 104 17.48 -14.25 -8.85
CA THR A 104 16.11 -13.81 -9.10
C THR A 104 15.49 -13.58 -7.72
N PRO A 105 15.06 -12.36 -7.37
CA PRO A 105 14.41 -12.15 -6.09
C PRO A 105 13.26 -13.14 -6.05
N LEU A 106 13.33 -14.12 -5.16
CA LEU A 106 12.18 -14.97 -4.90
C LEU A 106 11.11 -14.00 -4.43
N SER A 107 10.12 -13.73 -5.28
CA SER A 107 9.04 -12.82 -4.94
C SER A 107 8.36 -13.41 -3.71
N ILE A 108 8.52 -12.74 -2.58
CA ILE A 108 7.75 -13.06 -1.38
C ILE A 108 6.28 -12.85 -1.76
N PHE A 109 5.47 -13.86 -1.52
CA PHE A 109 4.15 -14.00 -2.10
C PHE A 109 4.18 -13.88 -3.64
N GLN A 110 4.53 -14.98 -4.33
CA GLN A 110 4.67 -15.05 -5.80
C GLN A 110 3.57 -14.34 -6.59
N SER A 111 2.35 -14.26 -6.04
CA SER A 111 1.32 -13.33 -6.48
C SER A 111 0.47 -12.88 -5.30
N LEU A 112 0.05 -11.60 -5.33
CA LEU A 112 -0.91 -11.03 -4.41
C LEU A 112 -2.28 -10.96 -5.10
N GLN A 113 -3.28 -11.62 -4.53
CA GLN A 113 -4.66 -11.58 -5.02
C GLN A 113 -5.52 -10.75 -4.06
N VAL A 114 -5.88 -9.54 -4.48
CA VAL A 114 -6.78 -8.68 -3.70
C VAL A 114 -8.22 -9.05 -4.02
N THR A 115 -8.91 -9.67 -3.06
CA THR A 115 -10.33 -10.02 -3.19
C THR A 115 -11.22 -8.82 -2.94
N GLN A 116 -12.30 -8.76 -3.72
CA GLN A 116 -13.35 -7.75 -3.56
C GLN A 116 -14.40 -8.17 -2.52
N GLN A 117 -14.56 -9.44 -2.20
CA GLN A 117 -15.58 -9.87 -1.22
C GLN A 117 -14.91 -10.24 0.09
N LEU A 118 -15.54 -9.84 1.21
CA LEU A 118 -15.09 -10.27 2.53
C LEU A 118 -15.18 -11.80 2.56
N PRO A 119 -14.08 -12.53 2.80
CA PRO A 119 -14.10 -13.98 2.82
C PRO A 119 -15.00 -14.52 3.96
N ARG A 120 -15.46 -15.76 3.84
CA ARG A 120 -16.26 -16.41 4.89
C ARG A 120 -15.43 -16.73 6.12
N GLU A 121 -14.20 -17.15 5.91
CA GLU A 121 -13.18 -17.40 6.93
C GLU A 121 -11.92 -16.65 6.54
N TYR A 122 -11.31 -15.94 7.50
CA TYR A 122 -10.17 -15.07 7.25
C TYR A 122 -9.39 -14.81 8.52
N VAL A 123 -8.21 -14.20 8.36
CA VAL A 123 -7.40 -13.72 9.46
C VAL A 123 -7.22 -12.22 9.33
N VAL A 124 -7.69 -11.46 10.31
CA VAL A 124 -7.39 -10.03 10.41
C VAL A 124 -5.96 -9.86 10.92
N VAL A 125 -5.14 -9.15 10.18
CA VAL A 125 -3.73 -8.91 10.47
C VAL A 125 -3.50 -7.40 10.57
N ASP A 126 -2.69 -7.01 11.54
CA ASP A 126 -2.25 -5.63 11.70
C ASP A 126 -0.81 -5.60 12.23
N CYS A 127 -0.07 -4.57 11.83
CA CYS A 127 1.30 -4.32 12.27
C CYS A 127 1.45 -2.94 12.90
N GLU A 128 2.17 -2.88 14.02
CA GLU A 128 2.80 -1.63 14.46
C GLU A 128 4.21 -1.53 13.89
N PHE A 129 4.64 -0.31 13.59
CA PHE A 129 5.93 -0.05 12.97
C PHE A 129 6.86 0.75 13.89
N ALA A 130 8.16 0.50 13.77
CA ALA A 130 9.20 1.33 14.36
C ALA A 130 10.16 1.84 13.30
N GLN A 131 10.66 3.06 13.49
CA GLN A 131 11.67 3.66 12.63
C GLN A 131 13.02 2.94 12.79
N LEU A 132 13.79 2.89 11.70
CA LEU A 132 15.12 2.28 11.67
C LEU A 132 16.21 3.33 11.81
N PHE A 133 17.21 3.04 12.64
CA PHE A 133 18.37 3.88 12.89
C PHE A 133 19.66 3.10 12.70
N GLN A 134 20.65 3.76 12.11
CA GLN A 134 22.04 3.35 12.25
C GLN A 134 22.58 4.00 13.52
N THR A 135 23.09 3.18 14.44
CA THR A 135 23.67 3.66 15.70
C THR A 135 25.19 3.65 15.59
N GLN A 136 25.83 4.80 15.79
CA GLN A 136 27.28 4.94 15.88
C GLN A 136 27.65 5.43 17.27
N ARG A 137 28.60 4.75 17.90
CA ARG A 137 29.18 5.19 19.17
C ARG A 137 30.48 5.94 18.88
N GLN A 138 30.53 7.21 19.24
CA GLN A 138 31.73 8.04 19.15
C GLN A 138 32.04 8.55 20.55
N SER A 139 33.09 8.01 21.17
CA SER A 139 33.47 8.30 22.56
C SER A 139 32.27 8.09 23.53
N ASP A 140 31.86 9.15 24.23
CA ASP A 140 30.74 9.14 25.20
C ASP A 140 29.38 9.47 24.56
N GLN A 141 29.32 9.63 23.23
CA GLN A 141 28.09 9.96 22.50
C GLN A 141 27.58 8.77 21.67
N ILE A 142 26.26 8.62 21.67
CA ILE A 142 25.54 7.71 20.77
C ILE A 142 24.85 8.57 19.73
N HIS A 143 25.35 8.52 18.50
CA HIS A 143 24.70 9.16 17.35
C HIS A 143 23.76 8.15 16.68
N ARG A 144 22.51 8.56 16.48
CA ARG A 144 21.53 7.80 15.72
C ARG A 144 21.13 8.61 14.50
N THR A 145 21.27 8.00 13.33
CA THR A 145 20.81 8.60 12.07
C THR A 145 19.78 7.65 11.47
N GLN A 146 18.66 8.20 11.01
CA GLN A 146 17.64 7.39 10.35
C GLN A 146 18.27 6.66 9.16
N THR A 147 17.97 5.37 9.05
CA THR A 147 18.52 4.51 8.00
C THR A 147 17.42 3.75 7.28
N THR A 148 17.79 3.04 6.22
CA THR A 148 16.89 2.16 5.48
C THR A 148 17.45 0.75 5.45
N VAL A 149 16.58 -0.24 5.60
CA VAL A 149 16.88 -1.66 5.33
C VAL A 149 15.98 -2.11 4.20
N ALA A 150 16.56 -2.71 3.15
CA ALA A 150 15.87 -3.04 1.90
C ALA A 150 15.06 -1.86 1.31
N GLY A 151 15.60 -0.64 1.42
CA GLY A 151 14.98 0.59 0.88
C GLY A 151 13.79 1.13 1.68
N ILE A 152 13.56 0.66 2.91
CA ILE A 152 12.46 1.08 3.78
C ILE A 152 13.03 1.55 5.13
N ASN A 153 12.51 2.67 5.64
CA ASN A 153 13.00 3.35 6.86
C ASN A 153 12.22 2.99 8.13
N PHE A 154 11.42 1.93 8.07
CA PHE A 154 10.65 1.38 9.18
C PHE A 154 10.60 -0.16 9.09
N GLY A 155 10.27 -0.82 10.18
CA GLY A 155 10.04 -2.27 10.24
C GLY A 155 8.93 -2.64 11.21
N VAL A 156 8.46 -3.89 11.12
CA VAL A 156 7.47 -4.45 12.05
C VAL A 156 8.03 -4.42 13.47
N PHE A 157 7.32 -3.78 14.39
CA PHE A 157 7.57 -3.75 15.84
C PHE A 157 6.59 -4.64 16.60
N GLN A 158 5.34 -4.68 16.18
CA GLN A 158 4.32 -5.62 16.68
C GLN A 158 3.60 -6.21 15.49
N LEU A 159 3.29 -7.50 15.56
CA LEU A 159 2.51 -8.22 14.55
C LEU A 159 1.41 -8.99 15.27
N SER A 160 0.18 -8.72 14.88
CA SER A 160 -1.00 -9.37 15.44
C SER A 160 -1.85 -9.99 14.35
N ALA A 161 -2.49 -11.12 14.67
CA ALA A 161 -3.41 -11.80 13.79
C ALA A 161 -4.53 -12.46 14.57
N LEU A 162 -5.78 -12.28 14.14
CA LEU A 162 -6.97 -12.85 14.76
C LEU A 162 -7.85 -13.52 13.70
N GLY A 163 -8.19 -14.79 13.89
CA GLY A 163 -9.01 -15.54 12.95
C GLY A 163 -10.50 -15.36 13.19
N TYR A 164 -11.27 -15.27 12.11
CA TYR A 164 -12.73 -15.19 12.14
C TYR A 164 -13.41 -16.04 11.06
N ALA A 165 -14.63 -16.47 11.38
CA ALA A 165 -15.62 -17.02 10.46
C ALA A 165 -16.89 -16.17 10.55
N GLY A 166 -17.01 -15.17 9.66
CA GLY A 166 -18.02 -14.11 9.80
C GLY A 166 -17.79 -13.27 11.05
N ASP A 167 -18.76 -13.25 11.96
CA ASP A 167 -18.70 -12.53 13.25
C ASP A 167 -18.10 -13.37 14.40
N ARG A 168 -17.83 -14.66 14.18
CA ARG A 168 -17.31 -15.57 15.21
C ARG A 168 -15.79 -15.69 15.13
N ALA A 169 -15.11 -15.54 16.26
CA ALA A 169 -13.70 -15.87 16.38
C ALA A 169 -13.49 -17.38 16.17
N ILE A 170 -12.39 -17.74 15.48
CA ILE A 170 -11.92 -19.14 15.35
C ILE A 170 -10.63 -19.33 16.14
N ASP A 171 -10.17 -20.57 16.26
CA ASP A 171 -8.92 -20.92 16.94
C ASP A 171 -7.69 -20.49 16.12
N LEU A 172 -7.42 -19.18 16.15
CA LEU A 172 -6.25 -18.52 15.63
C LEU A 172 -6.10 -17.16 16.32
N SER A 173 -5.09 -17.06 17.20
CA SER A 173 -4.68 -15.82 17.83
C SER A 173 -3.16 -15.74 17.84
N PHE A 174 -2.64 -14.64 17.30
CA PHE A 174 -1.23 -14.35 17.23
C PHE A 174 -1.00 -12.91 17.70
N ASN A 175 -0.06 -12.72 18.63
CA ASN A 175 0.41 -11.40 19.03
C ASN A 175 1.88 -11.53 19.46
N ARG A 176 2.78 -10.90 18.71
CA ARG A 176 4.22 -10.93 18.95
C ARG A 176 4.84 -9.58 18.67
N TYR A 177 5.76 -9.18 19.54
CA TYR A 177 6.66 -8.05 19.29
C TYR A 177 7.88 -8.54 18.52
N VAL A 178 8.46 -7.66 17.72
CA VAL A 178 9.71 -7.88 16.99
C VAL A 178 10.73 -6.91 17.55
N ASP A 179 11.89 -7.44 17.94
CA ASP A 179 13.03 -6.68 18.40
C ASP A 179 14.13 -6.72 17.34
N ARG A 180 14.66 -5.55 17.00
CA ARG A 180 15.67 -5.38 15.96
C ARG A 180 16.78 -4.46 16.45
N PRO A 181 18.05 -4.75 16.10
CA PRO A 181 19.16 -3.88 16.47
C PRO A 181 19.05 -2.47 15.86
N GLU A 182 18.32 -2.33 14.75
CA GLU A 182 18.09 -1.03 14.10
C GLU A 182 16.98 -0.21 14.77
N PHE A 183 16.22 -0.76 15.72
CA PHE A 183 15.23 0.00 16.48
C PHE A 183 15.88 0.83 17.57
N ALA A 184 15.22 1.94 17.91
CA ALA A 184 15.60 2.72 19.07
C ALA A 184 15.38 1.87 20.36
N PRO A 185 16.27 1.90 21.37
CA PRO A 185 16.13 1.11 22.59
C PRO A 185 14.81 1.28 23.33
N GLU A 186 14.18 2.44 23.17
CA GLU A 186 12.86 2.78 23.69
C GLU A 186 11.79 1.80 23.19
N MET A 187 11.94 1.25 21.97
CA MET A 187 11.04 0.22 21.44
C MET A 187 11.15 -1.09 22.21
N LYS A 188 12.36 -1.50 22.58
CA LYS A 188 12.58 -2.69 23.42
C LYS A 188 11.98 -2.50 24.80
N LEU A 189 12.15 -1.32 25.40
CA LEU A 189 11.53 -0.98 26.68
C LEU A 189 10.00 -1.00 26.58
N ARG A 190 9.43 -0.43 25.51
CA ARG A 190 7.99 -0.49 25.24
C ARG A 190 7.51 -1.93 25.15
N GLY A 191 8.17 -2.78 24.35
CA GLY A 191 7.78 -4.18 24.21
C GLY A 191 7.89 -4.97 25.52
N LEU A 192 8.88 -4.68 26.36
CA LEU A 192 8.99 -5.28 27.70
C LEU A 192 7.82 -4.87 28.61
N THR A 193 7.46 -3.58 28.61
CA THR A 193 6.32 -3.07 29.39
C THR A 193 5.00 -3.70 28.94
N GLU A 194 4.75 -3.77 27.63
CA GLU A 194 3.51 -4.32 27.07
C GLU A 194 3.37 -5.83 27.30
N THR A 195 4.49 -6.57 27.32
CA THR A 195 4.47 -8.03 27.48
C THR A 195 4.61 -8.50 28.93
N GLY A 196 5.16 -7.67 29.81
CA GLY A 196 5.43 -8.01 31.21
C GLY A 196 6.44 -9.14 31.42
N VAL A 197 7.16 -9.57 30.37
CA VAL A 197 8.12 -10.68 30.46
C VAL A 197 9.53 -10.20 30.81
N THR A 198 10.39 -11.14 31.23
CA THR A 198 11.80 -10.84 31.51
C THR A 198 12.56 -10.46 30.23
N MET A 199 13.65 -9.69 30.37
CA MET A 199 14.53 -9.31 29.25
C MET A 199 15.00 -10.51 28.41
N ALA A 200 15.42 -11.60 29.07
CA ALA A 200 15.84 -12.82 28.40
C ALA A 200 14.70 -13.44 27.57
N THR A 201 13.51 -13.55 28.15
CA THR A 201 12.32 -14.09 27.48
C THR A 201 11.91 -13.22 26.29
N TYR A 202 11.93 -11.90 26.47
CA TYR A 202 11.61 -10.95 25.41
C TYR A 202 12.59 -11.06 24.25
N THR A 203 13.89 -11.06 24.53
CA THR A 203 14.94 -11.16 23.50
C THR A 203 14.81 -12.44 22.69
N GLN A 204 14.47 -13.56 23.33
CA GLN A 204 14.25 -14.83 22.64
C GLN A 204 12.97 -14.81 21.79
N ARG A 205 11.84 -14.37 22.36
CA ARG A 205 10.53 -14.43 21.69
C ARG A 205 10.33 -13.35 20.64
N ALA A 206 10.98 -12.20 20.80
CA ALA A 206 10.91 -11.06 19.89
C ALA A 206 11.99 -11.09 18.80
N ALA A 207 12.90 -12.08 18.82
CA ALA A 207 13.89 -12.24 17.76
C ALA A 207 13.20 -12.36 16.38
N PRO A 208 13.63 -11.61 15.34
CA PRO A 208 12.89 -11.52 14.08
C PRO A 208 12.58 -12.87 13.43
N LEU A 209 13.55 -13.80 13.45
CA LEU A 209 13.37 -15.15 12.93
C LEU A 209 12.36 -15.97 13.76
N ALA A 210 12.38 -15.83 15.10
CA ALA A 210 11.45 -16.55 15.97
C ALA A 210 10.01 -16.09 15.76
N VAL A 211 9.80 -14.78 15.63
CA VAL A 211 8.48 -14.20 15.32
C VAL A 211 8.02 -14.65 13.94
N LEU A 212 8.89 -14.58 12.93
CA LEU A 212 8.55 -14.98 11.57
C LEU A 212 8.15 -16.47 11.49
N ARG A 213 8.92 -17.38 12.10
CA ARG A 213 8.57 -18.80 12.15
C ARG A 213 7.25 -19.06 12.85
N ALA A 214 6.99 -18.35 13.96
CA ALA A 214 5.71 -18.43 14.66
C ALA A 214 4.55 -17.93 13.79
N PHE A 215 4.73 -16.80 13.09
CA PHE A 215 3.72 -16.26 12.18
C PHE A 215 3.44 -17.21 11.00
N ILE A 216 4.49 -17.79 10.40
CA ILE A 216 4.35 -18.79 9.35
C ILE A 216 3.53 -19.98 9.85
N THR A 217 3.90 -20.54 11.01
CA THR A 217 3.29 -21.75 11.54
C THR A 217 1.85 -21.54 12.01
N GLN A 218 1.58 -20.43 12.70
CA GLN A 218 0.28 -20.18 13.34
C GLN A 218 -0.70 -19.49 12.39
N VAL A 219 -0.21 -18.70 11.44
CA VAL A 219 -1.04 -17.87 10.55
C VAL A 219 -0.95 -18.32 9.11
N LEU A 220 0.21 -18.19 8.45
CA LEU A 220 0.31 -18.41 7.00
C LEU A 220 0.09 -19.87 6.59
N ALA A 221 0.49 -20.83 7.41
CA ALA A 221 0.29 -22.26 7.17
C ALA A 221 -1.19 -22.66 7.12
N ARG A 222 -2.09 -21.84 7.70
CA ARG A 222 -3.54 -22.06 7.67
C ARG A 222 -4.15 -21.76 6.30
N ARG A 223 -3.41 -21.06 5.42
CA ARG A 223 -3.82 -20.71 4.05
C ARG A 223 -5.16 -19.96 3.98
N LEU A 224 -5.53 -19.26 5.05
CA LEU A 224 -6.70 -18.39 5.08
C LEU A 224 -6.36 -17.04 4.42
N PRO A 225 -7.33 -16.39 3.75
CA PRO A 225 -7.17 -15.00 3.29
C PRO A 225 -6.81 -14.06 4.44
N LEU A 226 -5.90 -13.11 4.19
CA LEU A 226 -5.52 -12.10 5.17
C LEU A 226 -6.32 -10.82 4.95
N VAL A 227 -6.88 -10.27 6.02
CA VAL A 227 -7.65 -9.04 6.04
C VAL A 227 -6.82 -7.96 6.72
N PHE A 228 -6.68 -6.81 6.08
CA PHE A 228 -6.02 -5.63 6.65
C PHE A 228 -6.98 -4.44 6.56
N TRP A 229 -6.81 -3.41 7.39
CA TRP A 229 -7.50 -2.15 7.14
C TRP A 229 -6.96 -1.49 5.87
N ASN A 230 -5.64 -1.31 5.77
CA ASN A 230 -4.93 -0.93 4.55
C ASN A 230 -3.64 -1.74 4.43
N TYR A 231 -3.60 -2.72 3.52
CA TYR A 231 -2.54 -3.74 3.51
C TYR A 231 -1.13 -3.22 3.12
N HIS A 232 -1.01 -2.02 2.53
CA HIS A 232 0.19 -1.63 1.78
C HIS A 232 1.43 -1.55 2.68
N ASN A 233 1.33 -0.93 3.84
CA ASN A 233 2.48 -0.78 4.74
C ASN A 233 2.76 -2.07 5.52
N ASP A 234 1.72 -2.80 5.91
CA ASP A 234 1.83 -4.10 6.57
C ASP A 234 2.58 -5.11 5.70
N LEU A 235 2.11 -5.34 4.48
CA LEU A 235 2.75 -6.28 3.57
C LEU A 235 4.15 -5.81 3.18
N LYS A 236 4.36 -4.51 3.02
CA LYS A 236 5.68 -3.95 2.73
C LYS A 236 6.66 -4.20 3.87
N ALA A 237 6.25 -4.06 5.13
CA ALA A 237 7.12 -4.34 6.27
C ALA A 237 7.34 -5.85 6.48
N LEU A 238 6.29 -6.65 6.27
CA LEU A 238 6.37 -8.11 6.32
C LEU A 238 7.29 -8.68 5.23
N ASP A 239 7.22 -8.14 4.01
CA ASP A 239 8.11 -8.50 2.90
C ASP A 239 9.58 -8.31 3.30
N VAL A 240 9.95 -7.15 3.85
CA VAL A 240 11.31 -6.90 4.37
C VAL A 240 11.69 -7.91 5.45
N LEU A 241 10.80 -8.14 6.42
CA LEU A 241 11.06 -9.09 7.51
C LEU A 241 11.32 -10.51 6.98
N ILE A 242 10.55 -10.94 5.97
CA ILE A 242 10.71 -12.25 5.33
C ILE A 242 12.01 -12.28 4.51
N GLN A 243 12.26 -11.31 3.64
CA GLN A 243 13.46 -11.26 2.80
C GLN A 243 14.75 -11.35 3.63
N MET A 244 14.82 -10.59 4.73
CA MET A 244 15.99 -10.60 5.63
C MET A 244 16.26 -11.95 6.29
N ASN A 245 15.25 -12.82 6.39
CA ASN A 245 15.33 -14.10 7.08
C ASN A 245 15.09 -15.31 6.16
N LEU A 246 14.86 -15.10 4.86
CA LEU A 246 14.42 -16.13 3.91
C LEU A 246 15.39 -17.32 3.87
N GLN A 247 16.70 -17.04 3.89
CA GLN A 247 17.74 -18.06 3.87
C GLN A 247 17.82 -18.89 5.17
N LYS A 248 17.26 -18.37 6.28
CA LYS A 248 17.22 -19.04 7.59
C LYS A 248 15.93 -19.84 7.80
N LEU A 249 14.96 -19.72 6.89
CA LEU A 249 13.74 -20.53 6.88
C LEU A 249 14.04 -21.92 6.34
N THR A 250 13.35 -22.93 6.86
CA THR A 250 13.33 -24.28 6.30
C THR A 250 12.67 -24.27 4.91
N GLU A 251 12.86 -25.33 4.13
CA GLU A 251 12.23 -25.44 2.81
C GLU A 251 10.70 -25.37 2.87
N ALA A 252 10.09 -26.02 3.86
CA ALA A 252 8.64 -25.97 4.08
C ALA A 252 8.16 -24.55 4.43
N GLU A 253 8.88 -23.85 5.31
CA GLU A 253 8.58 -22.45 5.65
C GLU A 253 8.73 -21.52 4.44
N ARG A 254 9.79 -21.71 3.63
CA ARG A 254 9.99 -20.96 2.38
C ARG A 254 8.85 -21.21 1.39
N ALA A 255 8.43 -22.45 1.21
CA ALA A 255 7.29 -22.78 0.34
C ALA A 255 5.99 -22.10 0.80
N ILE A 256 5.81 -21.85 2.11
CA ILE A 256 4.65 -21.12 2.61
C ILE A 256 4.70 -19.64 2.24
N VAL A 257 5.81 -18.94 2.53
CA VAL A 257 5.96 -17.50 2.30
C VAL A 257 6.11 -17.12 0.83
N LEU A 258 6.51 -18.07 -0.02
CA LEU A 258 6.59 -17.86 -1.47
C LEU A 258 5.29 -18.17 -2.19
N ALA A 259 4.36 -18.89 -1.58
CA ALA A 259 3.08 -19.20 -2.20
C ALA A 259 2.25 -17.93 -2.47
N PRO A 260 1.30 -17.97 -3.42
CA PRO A 260 0.31 -16.90 -3.58
C PRO A 260 -0.41 -16.54 -2.29
N LEU A 261 -0.68 -15.26 -2.11
CA LEU A 261 -1.37 -14.71 -0.95
C LEU A 261 -2.67 -14.04 -1.37
N THR A 262 -3.78 -14.43 -0.75
CA THR A 262 -5.06 -13.74 -0.91
C THR A 262 -5.23 -12.71 0.19
N VAL A 263 -5.55 -11.48 -0.19
CA VAL A 263 -5.76 -10.38 0.75
C VAL A 263 -7.08 -9.66 0.51
N PHE A 264 -7.66 -9.14 1.58
CA PHE A 264 -8.84 -8.29 1.55
C PHE A 264 -8.52 -6.96 2.23
N ASP A 265 -8.88 -5.86 1.57
CA ASP A 265 -8.57 -4.50 2.01
C ASP A 265 -9.83 -3.81 2.57
N GLY A 266 -9.81 -3.52 3.88
CA GLY A 266 -10.93 -2.95 4.62
C GLY A 266 -11.25 -1.51 4.21
N GLU A 267 -10.25 -0.70 3.88
CA GLU A 267 -10.41 0.69 3.44
C GLU A 267 -11.10 0.75 2.06
N THR A 268 -10.70 -0.14 1.14
CA THR A 268 -11.36 -0.30 -0.16
C THR A 268 -12.78 -0.84 0.00
N TYR A 269 -13.02 -1.76 0.93
CA TYR A 269 -14.37 -2.23 1.24
C TYR A 269 -15.25 -1.10 1.78
N MET A 270 -14.77 -0.34 2.76
CA MET A 270 -15.44 0.83 3.31
C MET A 270 -15.82 1.84 2.22
N SER A 271 -14.89 2.15 1.31
CA SER A 271 -15.17 3.03 0.17
C SER A 271 -16.34 2.53 -0.68
N ARG A 272 -16.45 1.21 -0.90
CA ARG A 272 -17.58 0.62 -1.63
C ARG A 272 -18.87 0.68 -0.85
N VAL A 273 -18.82 0.45 0.47
CA VAL A 273 -19.99 0.58 1.35
C VAL A 273 -20.53 2.01 1.34
N LEU A 274 -19.66 3.01 1.37
CA LEU A 274 -20.06 4.42 1.29
C LEU A 274 -20.63 4.80 -0.09
N ASN A 275 -20.07 4.25 -1.15
CA ASN A 275 -20.50 4.55 -2.51
C ASN A 275 -21.73 3.78 -2.98
N ARG A 276 -22.20 2.76 -2.28
CA ARG A 276 -23.17 1.76 -2.78
C ARG A 276 -24.49 2.32 -3.36
N HIS A 277 -24.87 3.55 -3.00
CA HIS A 277 -26.07 4.24 -3.50
C HIS A 277 -25.76 5.52 -4.29
N ASN A 278 -24.49 5.79 -4.59
CA ASN A 278 -24.04 7.00 -5.26
C ASN A 278 -23.87 6.72 -6.77
N LEU A 279 -24.99 6.62 -7.49
CA LEU A 279 -25.07 6.17 -8.89
C LEU A 279 -24.16 6.94 -9.87
N SER A 280 -23.82 8.20 -9.58
CA SER A 280 -22.93 9.03 -10.41
C SER A 280 -21.47 9.06 -9.96
N ARG A 281 -21.14 8.47 -8.81
CA ARG A 281 -19.83 8.57 -8.13
C ARG A 281 -19.34 7.24 -7.53
N ASN A 282 -19.76 6.11 -8.10
CA ASN A 282 -19.44 4.74 -7.64
C ASN A 282 -17.94 4.37 -7.57
N THR A 283 -17.01 5.32 -7.79
CA THR A 283 -15.56 5.10 -7.87
C THR A 283 -14.75 5.99 -6.93
N VAL A 284 -15.35 6.74 -6.01
CA VAL A 284 -14.60 7.60 -5.08
C VAL A 284 -13.88 6.74 -4.04
N ALA A 285 -12.55 6.80 -4.01
CA ALA A 285 -11.76 6.19 -2.95
C ALA A 285 -11.72 7.12 -1.72
N TYR A 286 -12.19 6.62 -0.58
CA TYR A 286 -12.12 7.34 0.70
C TYR A 286 -10.93 6.80 1.49
N GLN A 287 -10.02 7.68 1.87
CA GLN A 287 -8.85 7.35 2.68
C GLN A 287 -9.10 7.72 4.14
N LEU A 288 -9.98 6.96 4.80
CA LEU A 288 -10.33 7.21 6.20
C LEU A 288 -9.52 6.27 7.11
N PRO A 289 -8.85 6.79 8.15
CA PRO A 289 -8.12 5.95 9.10
C PRO A 289 -9.09 5.04 9.86
N LEU A 290 -8.61 3.86 10.27
CA LEU A 290 -9.40 2.86 11.00
C LEU A 290 -10.17 3.48 12.17
N ASN A 291 -9.46 4.19 13.04
CA ASN A 291 -10.05 4.83 14.23
C ASN A 291 -11.07 5.93 13.87
N GLY A 292 -10.92 6.59 12.71
CA GLY A 292 -11.90 7.55 12.22
C GLY A 292 -13.22 6.88 11.83
N VAL A 293 -13.15 5.76 11.11
CA VAL A 293 -14.35 4.98 10.76
C VAL A 293 -14.95 4.31 12.00
N ALA A 294 -14.11 3.75 12.88
CA ALA A 294 -14.55 3.17 14.14
C ALA A 294 -15.35 4.19 14.97
N GLY A 295 -14.85 5.42 15.11
CA GLY A 295 -15.57 6.49 15.81
C GLY A 295 -16.94 6.83 15.19
N LEU A 296 -17.04 6.87 13.86
CA LEU A 296 -18.33 7.07 13.15
C LEU A 296 -19.33 5.93 13.40
N LEU A 297 -18.83 4.73 13.66
CA LEU A 297 -19.61 3.54 13.98
C LEU A 297 -19.80 3.34 15.50
N ASN A 298 -19.41 4.32 16.31
CA ASN A 298 -19.47 4.26 17.78
C ASN A 298 -18.66 3.09 18.39
N ILE A 299 -17.53 2.75 17.76
CA ILE A 299 -16.55 1.77 18.23
C ILE A 299 -15.37 2.53 18.83
N VAL A 300 -14.98 2.17 20.05
CA VAL A 300 -13.87 2.81 20.77
C VAL A 300 -12.73 1.82 20.93
N ASN A 301 -11.54 2.17 20.40
CA ASN A 301 -10.29 1.51 20.72
C ASN A 301 -9.53 2.32 21.80
N PRO A 302 -9.45 1.86 23.06
CA PRO A 302 -8.72 2.56 24.12
C PRO A 302 -7.19 2.41 24.01
N HIS A 303 -6.69 1.49 23.18
CA HIS A 303 -5.27 1.22 22.98
C HIS A 303 -4.89 1.38 21.51
N GLN A 304 -5.10 2.59 20.99
CA GLN A 304 -4.64 2.94 19.64
C GLN A 304 -3.12 2.75 19.53
N HIS A 305 -2.66 2.39 18.33
CA HIS A 305 -1.26 2.07 18.07
C HIS A 305 -0.80 0.78 18.78
N ASN A 306 -1.69 -0.20 18.84
CA ASN A 306 -1.41 -1.54 19.31
C ASN A 306 -2.06 -2.54 18.36
N ALA A 307 -1.24 -3.29 17.65
CA ALA A 307 -1.69 -4.14 16.55
C ALA A 307 -2.76 -5.15 16.94
N LEU A 308 -2.77 -5.64 18.18
CA LEU A 308 -3.81 -6.57 18.63
C LEU A 308 -5.18 -5.88 18.73
N TRP A 309 -5.20 -4.68 19.29
CA TRP A 309 -6.40 -3.87 19.43
C TRP A 309 -6.87 -3.32 18.10
N ASP A 310 -5.95 -2.94 17.22
CA ASP A 310 -6.27 -2.46 15.88
C ASP A 310 -6.78 -3.61 14.97
N ALA A 311 -6.27 -4.83 15.12
CA ALA A 311 -6.86 -6.01 14.48
C ALA A 311 -8.28 -6.31 14.98
N GLN A 312 -8.53 -6.25 16.29
CA GLN A 312 -9.88 -6.40 16.86
C GLN A 312 -10.84 -5.29 16.39
N THR A 313 -10.33 -4.07 16.31
CA THR A 313 -11.09 -2.89 15.84
C THR A 313 -11.44 -3.06 14.37
N THR A 314 -10.49 -3.51 13.54
CA THR A 314 -10.72 -3.83 12.12
C THR A 314 -11.83 -4.85 11.96
N GLN A 315 -11.81 -5.95 12.72
CA GLN A 315 -12.91 -6.93 12.69
C GLN A 315 -14.26 -6.30 13.02
N THR A 316 -14.32 -5.53 14.12
CA THR A 316 -15.57 -4.93 14.61
C THR A 316 -16.13 -3.95 13.58
N VAL A 317 -15.27 -3.13 12.98
CA VAL A 317 -15.63 -2.21 11.88
C VAL A 317 -16.15 -2.99 10.66
N LEU A 318 -15.50 -4.08 10.26
CA LEU A 318 -15.94 -4.87 9.11
C LEU A 318 -17.30 -5.52 9.31
N VAL A 319 -17.61 -5.98 10.52
CA VAL A 319 -18.94 -6.50 10.87
C VAL A 319 -20.00 -5.41 10.70
N GLU A 320 -19.77 -4.21 11.23
CA GLU A 320 -20.70 -3.08 11.10
C GLU A 320 -20.84 -2.59 9.65
N LEU A 321 -19.74 -2.52 8.90
CA LEU A 321 -19.76 -2.19 7.48
C LEU A 321 -20.55 -3.23 6.66
N THR A 322 -20.45 -4.51 7.01
CA THR A 322 -21.22 -5.59 6.36
C THR A 322 -22.71 -5.44 6.65
N LYS A 323 -23.09 -5.09 7.88
CA LYS A 323 -24.49 -4.77 8.23
C LYS A 323 -24.99 -3.59 7.42
N LEU A 324 -24.23 -2.49 7.36
CA LEU A 324 -24.58 -1.30 6.57
C LEU A 324 -24.73 -1.61 5.08
N GLN A 325 -23.83 -2.43 4.52
CA GLN A 325 -23.90 -2.85 3.12
C GLN A 325 -25.19 -3.61 2.79
N GLY A 326 -25.72 -4.38 3.74
CA GLY A 326 -26.98 -5.12 3.59
C GLY A 326 -28.25 -4.30 3.84
N GLN A 327 -28.13 -3.07 4.38
CA GLN A 327 -29.27 -2.20 4.68
C GLN A 327 -29.69 -1.38 3.45
N ALA A 328 -31.00 -1.26 3.25
CA ALA A 328 -31.57 -0.37 2.24
C ALA A 328 -31.25 1.10 2.59
N ALA A 329 -30.78 1.88 1.61
CA ALA A 329 -30.59 3.31 1.81
C ALA A 329 -31.92 4.03 2.04
N GLN A 330 -31.89 4.93 3.02
CA GLN A 330 -32.90 5.97 3.13
C GLN A 330 -32.63 7.06 2.08
N VAL A 331 -33.62 7.32 1.23
CA VAL A 331 -33.57 8.42 0.26
C VAL A 331 -34.21 9.64 0.90
N VAL A 332 -33.44 10.72 1.03
CA VAL A 332 -33.97 12.00 1.51
C VAL A 332 -34.74 12.66 0.37
N THR A 333 -36.02 12.93 0.59
CA THR A 333 -36.85 13.71 -0.34
C THR A 333 -36.82 15.18 0.05
N VAL A 334 -36.76 16.07 -0.94
CA VAL A 334 -36.87 17.51 -0.69
C VAL A 334 -38.25 17.79 -0.07
N PRO A 335 -38.33 18.54 1.04
CA PRO A 335 -39.62 18.94 1.59
C PRO A 335 -40.43 19.68 0.53
N THR A 336 -41.69 19.31 0.35
CA THR A 336 -42.59 20.08 -0.50
C THR A 336 -42.78 21.45 0.15
N VAL A 337 -42.21 22.48 -0.45
CA VAL A 337 -42.54 23.86 -0.08
C VAL A 337 -43.92 24.11 -0.66
N GLU A 338 -44.95 24.08 0.18
CA GLU A 338 -46.26 24.61 -0.23
C GLU A 338 -46.04 26.07 -0.68
N PRO A 339 -46.51 26.44 -1.87
CA PRO A 339 -46.44 27.83 -2.29
C PRO A 339 -47.17 28.66 -1.24
N ALA A 340 -46.48 29.68 -0.70
CA ALA A 340 -47.11 30.63 0.20
C ALA A 340 -48.42 31.09 -0.45
N PRO A 341 -49.55 31.13 0.29
CA PRO A 341 -50.81 31.56 -0.27
C PRO A 341 -50.58 32.92 -0.91
N THR A 342 -50.80 32.98 -2.24
CA THR A 342 -50.85 34.25 -2.95
C THR A 342 -52.01 35.04 -2.36
N THR A 343 -51.71 35.84 -1.34
CA THR A 343 -52.55 36.97 -0.99
C THR A 343 -52.50 37.88 -2.20
N SER A 344 -53.56 37.81 -3.02
CA SER A 344 -53.96 38.86 -3.95
C SER A 344 -54.31 40.10 -3.12
N ALA A 345 -53.29 40.72 -2.52
CA ALA A 345 -53.41 42.01 -1.87
C ALA A 345 -53.16 43.07 -2.94
N THR A 346 -54.24 43.73 -3.30
CA THR A 346 -54.32 44.92 -4.11
C THR A 346 -53.16 45.86 -3.79
N ARG A 347 -52.35 46.11 -4.81
CA ARG A 347 -51.16 46.94 -4.80
C ARG A 347 -51.52 48.40 -4.57
N THR A 348 -51.53 48.87 -3.32
CA THR A 348 -51.31 50.29 -3.02
C THR A 348 -49.82 50.52 -2.83
N GLN A 349 -49.24 51.24 -3.80
CA GLN A 349 -47.88 51.75 -3.74
C GLN A 349 -47.76 52.70 -2.55
N HIS A 350 -46.92 52.37 -1.56
CA HIS A 350 -46.17 53.40 -0.87
C HIS A 350 -44.69 53.02 -0.85
N TRP A 351 -43.94 53.94 -1.45
CA TRP A 351 -42.51 53.99 -1.48
C TRP A 351 -41.99 54.10 -0.05
N LEU A 352 -40.96 53.32 0.28
CA LEU A 352 -39.76 53.84 0.93
C LEU A 352 -38.65 52.81 0.71
N SER A 353 -37.59 53.34 0.10
CA SER A 353 -36.30 52.73 -0.13
C SER A 353 -35.72 52.16 1.16
N TRP A 354 -34.93 51.08 1.02
CA TRP A 354 -33.59 50.93 1.59
C TRP A 354 -33.07 49.54 1.17
N TRP A 355 -32.32 49.53 0.07
CA TRP A 355 -31.34 48.46 -0.22
C TRP A 355 -29.95 49.06 0.00
N PRO A 356 -28.97 48.24 0.36
CA PRO A 356 -27.80 48.18 -0.51
C PRO A 356 -27.77 46.84 -1.24
N ARG A 357 -27.83 46.92 -2.58
CA ARG A 357 -27.50 45.81 -3.47
C ARG A 357 -26.00 45.54 -3.40
N ARG A 358 -25.72 44.26 -3.20
CA ARG A 358 -24.51 43.50 -3.54
C ARG A 358 -23.66 44.11 -4.65
N LEU A 359 -22.35 43.96 -4.53
CA LEU A 359 -21.46 43.80 -5.69
C LEU A 359 -20.82 42.41 -5.64
N GLN A 360 -21.16 41.60 -6.63
CA GLN A 360 -20.52 40.34 -6.97
C GLN A 360 -20.05 40.45 -8.42
N ARG A 361 -18.87 39.90 -8.72
CA ARG A 361 -18.18 39.79 -10.04
C ARG A 361 -17.47 41.10 -10.46
N GLY A 362 -16.25 41.10 -10.98
CA GLY A 362 -15.44 40.05 -11.60
C GLY A 362 -14.94 40.56 -12.96
N THR A 363 -13.71 40.15 -13.33
CA THR A 363 -13.05 40.23 -14.65
C THR A 363 -12.32 41.50 -15.13
N ARG A 364 -10.98 41.35 -15.18
CA ARG A 364 -10.01 41.60 -16.28
C ARG A 364 -9.68 43.03 -16.76
N ARG A 365 -8.36 43.31 -16.70
CA ARG A 365 -7.41 43.84 -17.73
C ARG A 365 -7.80 45.19 -18.38
N THR A 366 -6.95 46.20 -18.53
CA THR A 366 -5.56 46.24 -19.02
C THR A 366 -5.09 47.71 -19.05
N ILE A 367 -3.77 47.96 -18.92
CA ILE A 367 -2.98 49.04 -19.61
C ILE A 367 -3.33 50.49 -19.15
N SER A 368 -2.46 51.48 -18.96
CA SER A 368 -1.07 51.82 -19.33
C SER A 368 -0.60 52.99 -18.47
N GLU A 369 0.72 53.08 -18.29
CA GLU A 369 1.58 54.27 -18.39
C GLU A 369 1.50 55.47 -17.42
N ASN A 370 2.72 55.78 -16.96
CA ASN A 370 3.34 57.09 -16.71
C ASN A 370 2.86 57.91 -15.51
N GLU A 371 3.66 57.90 -14.44
CA GLU A 371 4.74 58.88 -14.21
C GLU A 371 5.88 58.25 -13.40
#